data_AF-A0A844F134-F1
#
_entry.id   AF-A0A844F134-F1
#
_cell.length_a   1.000
_cell.length_b   1.000
_cell.length_c   1.000
_cell.angle_alpha   90.00
_cell.angle_beta   90.00
_cell.angle_gamma   90.00
#
_symmetry.space_group_name_H-M   'P 1'
#
loop_
_entity.id
_entity.type
_entity.pdbx_description
1 polymer ?
#
loop_
_entity_poly.entity_id
_entity_poly.type
_entity_poly.pdbx_seq_one_letter_code
_entity_poly.pdbx_strand_id
1 'polypeptide(L)'
;MTSFNVLIERCARKLEKDSELFTYYNVSASEAENLLREQITGYLYDAIDLLYSKCEPPVDMYNYDEELLQFNFDLTKREIGLLSDLMRQVYYERQEATLGAFKIRMTPSDLNHITPSTERSTFLKLVQDIRTENEKAISRYVSSDRNTNKRKTIDHSQYDYS
;
A
#
# COMPACT_ATOMS: atom_id res chain seq x y z
N MET A 1 -8.28 -18.52 7.82
CA MET A 1 -8.77 -17.27 7.20
C MET A 1 -8.13 -16.08 7.90
N THR A 2 -7.80 -15.01 7.18
CA THR A 2 -7.14 -13.83 7.75
C THR A 2 -8.05 -12.59 7.72
N SER A 3 -8.31 -11.98 8.88
CA SER A 3 -9.09 -10.74 9.00
C SER A 3 -8.33 -9.53 8.47
N PHE A 4 -9.05 -8.57 7.86
CA PHE A 4 -8.51 -7.28 7.43
C PHE A 4 -7.93 -6.47 8.59
N ASN A 5 -8.44 -6.65 9.82
CA ASN A 5 -7.93 -5.95 11.01
C ASN A 5 -6.42 -6.14 11.20
N VAL A 6 -5.88 -7.31 10.85
CA VAL A 6 -4.44 -7.58 10.93
C VAL A 6 -3.63 -6.64 10.02
N LEU A 7 -4.17 -6.33 8.83
CA LEU A 7 -3.55 -5.41 7.87
C LEU A 7 -3.80 -3.95 8.25
N ILE A 8 -5.03 -3.63 8.66
CA ILE A 8 -5.41 -2.28 9.09
C ILE A 8 -4.54 -1.82 10.26
N GLU A 9 -4.40 -2.62 11.31
CA GLU A 9 -3.55 -2.28 12.46
C GLU A 9 -2.08 -2.15 12.06
N ARG A 10 -1.60 -3.04 11.20
CA ARG A 10 -0.21 -3.01 10.74
C ARG A 10 0.07 -1.78 9.88
N CYS A 11 -0.87 -1.38 9.04
CA CYS A 11 -0.80 -0.16 8.25
C CYS A 11 -0.86 1.08 9.15
N ALA A 12 -1.83 1.12 10.08
CA ALA A 12 -1.97 2.22 11.05
C ALA A 12 -0.67 2.45 11.84
N ARG A 13 0.00 1.39 12.33
CA ARG A 13 1.31 1.51 13.01
C ARG A 13 2.42 2.07 12.11
N LYS A 14 2.39 1.80 10.80
CA LYS A 14 3.35 2.38 9.85
C LYS A 14 3.09 3.87 9.62
N LEU A 15 1.84 4.30 9.80
CA LEU A 15 1.39 5.68 9.60
C LEU A 15 1.25 6.46 10.92
N GLU A 16 1.46 5.84 12.08
CA GLU A 16 1.21 6.41 13.42
C GLU A 16 1.92 7.74 13.68
N LYS A 17 3.05 7.99 13.02
CA LYS A 17 3.80 9.25 13.13
C LYS A 17 3.19 10.41 12.34
N ASP A 18 2.24 10.13 11.48
CA ASP A 18 1.51 11.13 10.69
C ASP A 18 0.23 11.50 11.44
N SER A 19 0.32 12.55 12.27
CA SER A 19 -0.79 13.02 13.10
C SER A 19 -2.00 13.49 12.30
N GLU A 20 -1.81 13.90 11.03
CA GLU A 20 -2.90 14.37 10.18
C GLU A 20 -3.86 13.24 9.82
N LEU A 21 -3.37 12.00 9.70
CA LEU A 21 -4.20 10.82 9.45
C LEU A 21 -5.24 10.54 10.55
N PHE A 22 -4.93 10.93 11.80
CA PHE A 22 -5.77 10.64 12.97
C PHE A 22 -6.62 11.84 13.39
N THR A 23 -6.56 12.96 12.65
CA THR A 23 -7.25 14.20 13.02
C THR A 23 -8.57 14.31 12.27
N TYR A 24 -9.67 13.99 12.96
CA TYR A 24 -11.03 14.20 12.47
C TYR A 24 -11.71 15.30 13.28
N TYR A 25 -12.14 16.38 12.60
CA TYR A 25 -12.82 17.50 13.26
C TYR A 25 -14.30 17.18 13.53
N ASN A 26 -14.81 17.59 14.69
CA ASN A 26 -16.23 17.51 15.07
C ASN A 26 -16.84 16.09 15.11
N VAL A 27 -16.03 15.06 15.35
CA VAL A 27 -16.52 13.68 15.56
C VAL A 27 -16.05 13.15 16.91
N SER A 28 -16.80 12.19 17.47
CA SER A 28 -16.38 11.48 18.68
C SER A 28 -15.17 10.58 18.39
N ALA A 29 -14.46 10.17 19.45
CA ALA A 29 -13.31 9.27 19.31
C ALA A 29 -13.68 7.93 18.63
N SER A 30 -14.87 7.39 18.92
CA SER A 30 -15.36 6.16 18.30
C SER A 30 -15.70 6.34 16.82
N GLU A 31 -16.26 7.48 16.44
CA GLU A 31 -16.55 7.79 15.03
C GLU A 31 -15.26 8.02 14.24
N ALA A 32 -14.28 8.72 14.83
CA ALA A 32 -12.96 8.90 14.24
C ALA A 32 -12.26 7.56 13.98
N GLU A 33 -12.35 6.61 14.92
CA GLU A 33 -11.77 5.27 14.74
C GLU A 33 -12.46 4.51 13.59
N ASN A 34 -13.79 4.59 13.48
CA ASN A 34 -14.53 3.94 12.40
C ASN A 34 -14.18 4.53 11.03
N LEU A 35 -14.13 5.86 10.92
CA LEU A 35 -13.73 6.55 9.69
C LEU A 35 -12.31 6.19 9.28
N LEU A 36 -11.39 6.12 10.24
CA LEU A 36 -10.01 5.69 9.99
C LEU A 36 -9.97 4.24 9.48
N ARG A 37 -10.75 3.34 10.08
CA ARG A 37 -10.83 1.94 9.66
C ARG A 37 -11.38 1.81 8.24
N GLU A 38 -12.44 2.54 7.91
CA GLU A 38 -12.99 2.58 6.55
C GLU A 38 -11.96 3.11 5.54
N GLN A 39 -11.29 4.21 5.87
CA GLN A 39 -10.28 4.82 5.02
C GLN A 39 -9.09 3.87 4.79
N ILE A 40 -8.56 3.25 5.84
CA ILE A 40 -7.45 2.28 5.74
C ILE A 40 -7.89 1.02 4.98
N THR A 41 -9.14 0.58 5.14
CA THR A 41 -9.68 -0.54 4.35
C THR A 41 -9.70 -0.20 2.86
N GLY A 42 -10.05 1.03 2.50
CA GLY A 42 -9.92 1.51 1.13
C GLY A 42 -8.49 1.41 0.58
N TYR A 43 -7.47 1.65 1.42
CA TYR A 43 -6.07 1.45 1.00
C TYR A 43 -5.73 -0.01 0.74
N LEU A 44 -6.39 -0.96 1.41
CA LEU A 44 -6.19 -2.38 1.15
C LEU A 44 -6.68 -2.75 -0.25
N TYR A 45 -7.85 -2.27 -0.65
CA TYR A 45 -8.39 -2.53 -1.99
C TYR A 45 -7.46 -1.99 -3.08
N ASP A 46 -7.08 -0.72 -2.98
CA ASP A 46 -6.13 -0.11 -3.91
C ASP A 46 -4.75 -0.81 -3.90
N ALA A 47 -4.31 -1.32 -2.74
CA ALA A 47 -3.06 -2.06 -2.63
C ALA A 47 -3.12 -3.42 -3.35
N ILE A 48 -4.28 -4.08 -3.34
CA ILE A 48 -4.51 -5.32 -4.10
C ILE A 48 -4.49 -5.00 -5.60
N ASP A 49 -5.19 -3.95 -6.03
CA ASP A 49 -5.19 -3.51 -7.43
C ASP A 49 -3.76 -3.15 -7.90
N LEU A 50 -3.01 -2.44 -7.06
CA LEU A 50 -1.62 -2.10 -7.32
C LEU A 50 -0.75 -3.36 -7.47
N LEU A 51 -0.94 -4.37 -6.61
CA LEU A 51 -0.22 -5.64 -6.72
C LEU A 51 -0.51 -6.33 -8.06
N TYR A 52 -1.79 -6.42 -8.44
CA TYR A 52 -2.21 -7.02 -9.71
C TYR A 52 -1.76 -6.23 -10.94
N SER A 53 -1.60 -4.91 -10.83
CA SER A 53 -1.04 -4.09 -11.92
C SER A 53 0.43 -4.39 -12.22
N LYS A 54 1.15 -5.03 -11.28
CA LYS A 54 2.59 -5.28 -11.36
C LYS A 54 2.93 -6.76 -11.52
N CYS A 55 2.03 -7.66 -11.13
CA CYS A 55 2.28 -9.09 -11.20
C CYS A 55 1.00 -9.92 -11.15
N GLU A 56 1.16 -11.22 -11.40
CA GLU A 56 0.15 -12.24 -11.11
C GLU A 56 0.51 -12.93 -9.80
N PRO A 57 -0.22 -12.66 -8.69
CA PRO A 57 0.02 -13.32 -7.42
C PRO A 57 -0.29 -14.82 -7.50
N PRO A 58 0.43 -15.67 -6.73
CA PRO A 58 0.22 -17.12 -6.71
C PRO A 58 -1.11 -17.55 -6.05
N VAL A 59 -1.81 -16.63 -5.42
CA VAL A 59 -3.13 -16.84 -4.80
C VAL A 59 -4.01 -15.66 -5.18
N ASP A 60 -5.29 -15.92 -5.39
CA ASP A 60 -6.24 -14.85 -5.71
C ASP A 60 -6.44 -13.93 -4.50
N MET A 61 -5.84 -12.73 -4.55
CA MET A 61 -5.98 -11.72 -3.50
C MET A 61 -7.35 -11.03 -3.52
N TYR A 62 -8.20 -11.25 -4.54
CA TYR A 62 -9.60 -10.80 -4.53
C TYR A 62 -10.54 -11.78 -3.82
N ASN A 63 -10.04 -12.94 -3.38
CA ASN A 63 -10.84 -13.91 -2.65
C ASN A 63 -11.00 -13.49 -1.17
N TYR A 64 -11.81 -12.46 -0.95
CA TYR A 64 -12.19 -11.93 0.35
C TYR A 64 -13.71 -11.73 0.45
N ASP A 65 -14.16 -11.48 1.67
CA ASP A 65 -15.54 -11.16 2.01
C ASP A 65 -15.56 -9.74 2.61
N GLU A 66 -16.27 -8.82 1.94
CA GLU A 66 -16.39 -7.42 2.36
C GLU A 66 -17.33 -7.25 3.56
N GLU A 67 -18.31 -8.13 3.75
CA GLU A 67 -19.23 -8.07 4.89
C GLU A 67 -18.52 -8.55 6.16
N LEU A 68 -17.72 -9.61 6.06
CA LEU A 68 -16.94 -10.17 7.17
C LEU A 68 -15.56 -9.51 7.33
N LEU A 69 -15.16 -8.64 6.40
CA LEU A 69 -13.86 -7.96 6.36
C LEU A 69 -12.68 -8.94 6.56
N GLN A 70 -12.64 -9.99 5.74
CA GLN A 70 -11.61 -11.03 5.83
C GLN A 70 -11.30 -11.70 4.49
N PHE A 71 -10.08 -12.20 4.34
CA PHE A 71 -9.72 -13.09 3.26
C PHE A 71 -10.29 -14.49 3.49
N ASN A 72 -10.74 -15.13 2.41
CA ASN A 72 -11.24 -16.52 2.44
C ASN A 72 -10.12 -17.56 2.54
N PHE A 73 -8.87 -17.11 2.70
CA PHE A 73 -7.68 -17.93 2.89
C PHE A 73 -6.75 -17.31 3.93
N ASP A 74 -5.69 -18.02 4.28
CA ASP A 74 -4.68 -17.53 5.21
C ASP A 74 -3.56 -16.80 4.49
N LEU A 75 -3.38 -15.52 4.79
CA LEU A 75 -2.23 -14.77 4.36
C LEU A 75 -1.00 -15.20 5.16
N THR A 76 0.10 -15.38 4.45
CA THR A 76 1.41 -15.57 5.09
C THR A 76 1.87 -14.27 5.74
N LYS A 77 2.78 -14.36 6.72
CA LYS A 77 3.41 -13.17 7.33
C LYS A 77 4.08 -12.25 6.30
N ARG A 78 4.58 -12.83 5.20
CA ARG A 78 5.19 -12.11 4.07
C ARG A 78 4.16 -11.32 3.29
N GLU A 79 3.00 -11.93 3.00
CA GLU A 79 1.88 -11.27 2.32
C GLU A 79 1.30 -10.15 3.17
N ILE A 80 1.13 -10.38 4.48
CA ILE A 80 0.72 -9.34 5.42
C ILE A 80 1.70 -8.15 5.40
N GLY A 81 3.01 -8.44 5.37
CA GLY A 81 4.05 -7.42 5.23
C GLY A 81 3.91 -6.63 3.93
N LEU A 82 3.90 -7.34 2.80
CA LEU A 82 3.79 -6.76 1.46
C LEU A 82 2.55 -5.89 1.30
N LEU A 83 1.36 -6.42 1.61
CA LEU A 83 0.12 -5.67 1.50
C LEU A 83 0.14 -4.42 2.40
N SER A 84 0.61 -4.51 3.64
CA SER A 84 0.74 -3.34 4.52
C SER A 84 1.71 -2.26 4.00
N ASP A 85 2.75 -2.66 3.25
CA ASP A 85 3.69 -1.74 2.61
C ASP A 85 3.10 -1.09 1.36
N LEU A 86 2.28 -1.82 0.60
CA LEU A 86 1.53 -1.29 -0.53
C LEU A 86 0.42 -0.34 -0.09
N MET A 87 -0.30 -0.65 1.00
CA MET A 87 -1.28 0.27 1.60
C MET A 87 -0.63 1.60 2.00
N ARG A 88 0.59 1.55 2.57
CA ARG A 88 1.36 2.76 2.88
C ARG A 88 1.73 3.55 1.62
N GLN A 89 2.06 2.87 0.51
CA GLN A 89 2.30 3.56 -0.75
C GLN A 89 1.05 4.27 -1.24
N VAL A 90 -0.10 3.59 -1.29
CA VAL A 90 -1.39 4.17 -1.69
C VAL A 90 -1.69 5.45 -0.90
N TYR A 91 -1.48 5.41 0.42
CA TYR A 91 -1.65 6.57 1.29
C TYR A 91 -0.84 7.79 0.81
N TYR A 92 0.46 7.61 0.59
CA TYR A 92 1.34 8.71 0.15
C TYR A 92 1.09 9.14 -1.30
N GLU A 93 0.66 8.24 -2.19
CA GLU A 93 0.29 8.58 -3.57
C GLU A 93 -0.98 9.45 -3.62
N ARG A 94 -1.95 9.21 -2.74
CA ARG A 94 -3.14 10.07 -2.60
C ARG A 94 -2.77 11.48 -2.13
N GLN A 95 -1.80 11.61 -1.21
CA GLN A 95 -1.25 12.91 -0.81
C GLN A 95 -0.50 13.60 -1.97
N GLU A 96 0.31 12.86 -2.73
CA GLU A 96 0.99 13.37 -3.92
C GLU A 96 0.00 13.92 -4.96
N ALA A 97 -1.08 13.19 -5.24
CA ALA A 97 -2.15 13.62 -6.16
C ALA A 97 -2.79 14.93 -5.70
N THR A 98 -3.01 15.09 -4.40
CA THR A 98 -3.52 16.32 -3.79
C THR A 98 -2.56 17.50 -4.02
N LEU A 99 -1.25 17.30 -3.78
CA LEU A 99 -0.21 18.28 -4.08
C LEU A 99 -0.11 18.63 -5.58
N GLY A 100 -0.42 17.67 -6.45
CA GLY A 100 -0.53 17.85 -7.90
C GLY A 100 -1.73 18.71 -8.30
N ALA A 101 -2.90 18.48 -7.70
CA ALA A 101 -4.11 19.26 -7.94
C ALA A 101 -3.94 20.74 -7.54
N PHE A 102 -3.25 21.02 -6.43
CA PHE A 102 -2.90 22.38 -6.04
C PHE A 102 -2.01 23.09 -7.07
N LYS A 103 -1.08 22.37 -7.71
CA LYS A 103 -0.21 22.90 -8.79
C LYS A 103 -1.00 23.43 -9.99
N ILE A 104 -2.09 22.75 -10.36
CA ILE A 104 -2.90 23.13 -11.53
C ILE A 104 -3.71 24.41 -11.25
N ARG A 105 -4.04 24.67 -9.98
CA ARG A 105 -4.93 25.77 -9.57
C ARG A 105 -4.20 27.03 -9.07
N MET A 106 -2.87 27.01 -8.93
CA MET A 106 -2.10 28.10 -8.30
C MET A 106 -0.92 28.56 -9.15
N THR A 107 -0.53 29.84 -9.03
CA THR A 107 0.67 30.35 -9.70
C THR A 107 1.95 29.89 -8.97
N PRO A 108 3.11 29.77 -9.64
CA PRO A 108 4.35 29.31 -9.01
C PRO A 108 4.77 30.13 -7.76
N SER A 109 4.43 31.41 -7.73
CA SER A 109 4.62 32.33 -6.60
C SER A 109 3.76 31.98 -5.38
N ASP A 110 2.52 31.54 -5.60
CA ASP A 110 1.58 31.16 -4.53
C ASP A 110 2.01 29.85 -3.87
N LEU A 111 2.60 28.93 -4.64
CA LEU A 111 3.08 27.65 -4.12
C LEU A 111 4.25 27.78 -3.14
N ASN A 112 5.12 28.78 -3.32
CA ASN A 112 6.28 29.00 -2.44
C ASN A 112 5.87 29.47 -1.03
N HIS A 113 4.64 29.93 -0.84
CA HIS A 113 4.13 30.40 0.45
C HIS A 113 3.49 29.29 1.31
N ILE A 114 3.14 28.14 0.70
CA ILE A 114 2.38 27.07 1.38
C ILE A 114 3.30 25.95 1.87
N THR A 115 4.36 25.62 1.12
CA THR A 115 5.46 24.75 1.57
C THR A 115 6.77 25.15 0.88
N PRO A 116 7.90 25.25 1.58
CA PRO A 116 9.20 25.47 0.97
C PRO A 116 9.49 24.41 -0.12
N SER A 117 10.04 24.83 -1.26
CA SER A 117 10.38 23.94 -2.39
C SER A 117 11.21 22.71 -1.97
N THR A 118 11.99 22.83 -0.91
CA THR A 118 12.82 21.76 -0.33
C THR A 118 12.01 20.66 0.36
N GLU A 119 11.00 21.02 1.16
CA GLU A 119 10.12 20.05 1.84
C GLU A 119 9.34 19.24 0.82
N ARG A 120 8.81 19.91 -0.21
CA ARG A 120 8.12 19.25 -1.32
C ARG A 120 9.02 18.25 -2.06
N SER A 121 10.23 18.66 -2.40
CA SER A 121 11.18 17.79 -3.11
C SER A 121 11.54 16.57 -2.26
N THR A 122 11.65 16.76 -0.94
CA THR A 122 11.89 15.69 0.03
C THR A 122 10.71 14.72 0.10
N PHE A 123 9.48 15.23 0.11
CA PHE A 123 8.27 14.42 0.07
C PHE A 123 8.18 13.59 -1.22
N LEU A 124 8.35 14.20 -2.40
CA LEU A 124 8.30 13.47 -3.68
C LEU A 124 9.39 12.38 -3.75
N LYS A 125 10.57 12.66 -3.21
CA LYS A 125 11.64 11.66 -3.09
C LYS A 125 11.25 10.51 -2.16
N LEU A 126 10.64 10.80 -1.01
CA LEU A 126 10.11 9.77 -0.11
C LEU A 126 9.11 8.87 -0.84
N VAL A 127 8.14 9.43 -1.58
CA VAL A 127 7.17 8.63 -2.34
C VAL A 127 7.86 7.75 -3.37
N GLN A 128 8.86 8.28 -4.08
CA GLN A 128 9.62 7.52 -5.07
C GLN A 128 10.45 6.38 -4.45
N ASP A 129 11.04 6.61 -3.28
CA ASP A 129 11.79 5.60 -2.55
C ASP A 129 10.85 4.45 -2.11
N ILE A 130 9.65 4.78 -1.62
CA ILE A 130 8.60 3.81 -1.26
C ILE A 130 8.20 2.94 -2.46
N ARG A 131 7.93 3.57 -3.62
CA ARG A 131 7.62 2.84 -4.87
C ARG A 131 8.72 1.84 -5.22
N THR A 132 9.97 2.28 -5.17
CA THR A 132 11.14 1.48 -5.53
C THR A 132 11.34 0.30 -4.56
N GLU A 133 11.11 0.51 -3.27
CA GLU A 133 11.15 -0.56 -2.26
C GLU A 133 10.06 -1.60 -2.50
N ASN A 134 8.84 -1.15 -2.79
CA ASN A 134 7.70 -2.01 -3.04
C ASN A 134 7.83 -2.81 -4.35
N GLU A 135 8.37 -2.22 -5.42
CA GLU A 135 8.67 -2.95 -6.66
C GLU A 135 9.67 -4.10 -6.42
N LYS A 136 10.70 -3.86 -5.60
CA LYS A 136 11.64 -4.92 -5.17
C LYS A 136 10.94 -5.98 -4.34
N ALA A 137 10.03 -5.60 -3.45
CA ALA A 137 9.28 -6.54 -2.61
C ALA A 137 8.34 -7.41 -3.45
N ILE A 138 7.61 -6.82 -4.40
CA ILE A 138 6.75 -7.54 -5.36
C ILE A 138 7.59 -8.52 -6.19
N SER A 139 8.70 -8.05 -6.77
CA SER A 139 9.59 -8.90 -7.58
C SER A 139 10.08 -10.12 -6.79
N ARG A 140 10.48 -9.94 -5.52
CA ARG A 140 10.88 -11.05 -4.64
C ARG A 140 9.71 -11.99 -4.33
N TYR A 141 8.52 -11.45 -4.07
CA TYR A 141 7.32 -12.22 -3.77
C TYR A 141 6.96 -13.14 -4.94
N VAL A 142 6.90 -12.60 -6.16
CA VAL A 142 6.54 -13.34 -7.39
C VAL A 142 7.59 -14.39 -7.75
N SER A 143 8.87 -14.06 -7.53
CA SER A 143 9.99 -14.95 -7.83
C SER A 143 10.18 -16.08 -6.83
N SER A 144 9.37 -16.13 -5.77
CA SER A 144 9.51 -17.11 -4.70
C SER A 144 8.23 -17.93 -4.56
N ASP A 145 8.40 -19.22 -4.25
CA ASP A 145 7.29 -20.05 -3.84
C ASP A 145 6.60 -19.46 -2.60
N ARG A 146 5.27 -19.54 -2.58
CA ARG A 146 4.43 -18.89 -1.56
C ARG A 146 4.68 -19.45 -0.17
N ASN A 147 4.76 -20.78 -0.06
CA ASN A 147 4.77 -21.48 1.22
C ASN A 147 6.18 -21.73 1.73
N THR A 148 7.12 -22.03 0.83
CA THR A 148 8.50 -22.40 1.17
C THR A 148 9.47 -21.22 1.11
N ASN A 149 9.08 -20.09 0.48
CA ASN A 149 9.91 -18.92 0.26
C ASN A 149 11.21 -19.21 -0.54
N LYS A 150 11.31 -20.38 -1.18
CA LYS A 150 12.41 -20.71 -2.07
C LYS A 150 12.20 -20.01 -3.41
N ARG A 151 13.28 -19.57 -4.05
CA ARG A 151 13.18 -19.00 -5.40
C ARG A 151 12.62 -20.04 -6.36
N LYS A 152 11.69 -19.62 -7.22
CA LYS A 152 11.22 -20.42 -8.34
C LYS A 152 12.41 -20.65 -9.28
N THR A 153 12.79 -21.90 -9.46
CA THR A 153 13.82 -22.30 -10.42
C THR A 153 13.14 -22.81 -11.67
N ILE A 154 13.64 -22.42 -12.84
CA ILE A 154 13.21 -23.03 -14.10
C ILE A 154 13.91 -24.38 -14.20
N ASP A 155 13.12 -25.45 -14.29
CA ASP A 155 13.67 -26.77 -14.58
C ASP A 155 14.00 -26.85 -16.09
N HIS A 156 15.26 -26.62 -16.43
CA HIS A 156 15.74 -26.64 -17.80
C HIS A 156 15.74 -28.05 -18.41
N SER A 157 15.52 -29.12 -17.62
CA SER A 157 15.41 -30.48 -18.15
C SER A 157 14.10 -30.74 -18.92
N GLN A 158 13.12 -29.84 -18.79
CA GLN A 158 11.84 -29.90 -19.52
C GLN A 158 11.87 -29.16 -20.87
N TYR A 159 12.99 -28.51 -21.19
CA TYR A 159 13.16 -27.77 -22.44
C TYR A 159 14.23 -28.45 -23.28
N ASP A 160 13.81 -29.12 -24.36
CA ASP A 160 14.72 -29.63 -25.37
C ASP A 160 15.31 -28.44 -26.15
N TYR A 161 16.55 -28.06 -25.81
CA TYR A 161 17.33 -27.18 -26.65
C TYR A 161 18.01 -28.02 -27.73
N SER A 162 17.28 -28.21 -28.84
CA SER A 162 17.82 -28.78 -30.09
C SER A 162 18.73 -27.79 -30.80
#